data_AF-A0A955GEL4-F1
#
_entry.id   AF-A0A955GEL4-F1
#
_cell.length_a   1.000
_cell.length_b   1.000
_cell.length_c   1.000
_cell.angle_alpha   90.00
_cell.angle_beta   90.00
_cell.angle_gamma   90.00
#
_symmetry.space_group_name_H-M   'P 1'
#
loop_
_entity.id
_entity.type
_entity.pdbx_description
1 polymer ?
#
loop_
_entity_poly.entity_id
_entity_poly.type
_entity_poly.pdbx_seq_one_letter_code
_entity_poly.pdbx_strand_id
1 'polypeptide(L)'
;MLIRLIVACFFVGSAIFFAEVARANKWVSGERARKIIHILIGVWGAWLPLWLGWRSIIVLGVMLFIGVYIANHMKLFKSIHSIGRSTIGEYIFPLSMIVLAILFRDEIIFAAAMLELGVADGLAAVIGTRYGKKTTFKILGYKKSWHGTATFFIASVVIVFGALYLRNPSIIGSNFVTLLVTLGLSCLISIGLTASELIGVHGLDNITVPGICAVALYLLR
;
A
#
# COMPACT_ATOMS: atom_id res chain seq x y z
N MET A 1 -7.53 10.58 22.72
CA MET A 1 -6.90 10.94 21.44
C MET A 1 -5.38 10.77 21.47
N LEU A 2 -4.66 11.44 22.39
CA LEU A 2 -3.19 11.41 22.44
C LEU A 2 -2.59 10.00 22.61
N ILE A 3 -3.10 9.19 23.54
CA ILE A 3 -2.61 7.81 23.76
C ILE A 3 -2.70 6.97 22.47
N ARG A 4 -3.80 7.09 21.72
CA ARG A 4 -3.98 6.34 20.47
C ARG A 4 -2.97 6.76 19.40
N LEU A 5 -2.67 8.06 19.30
CA LEU A 5 -1.63 8.56 18.40
C LEU A 5 -0.23 8.07 18.81
N ILE A 6 0.09 8.06 20.11
CA ILE A 6 1.38 7.56 20.61
C ILE A 6 1.57 6.10 20.23
N VAL A 7 0.55 5.26 20.43
CA VAL A 7 0.59 3.85 20.04
C VAL A 7 0.74 3.69 18.53
N ALA A 8 0.04 4.51 17.73
CA ALA A 8 0.17 4.46 16.27
C ALA A 8 1.59 4.83 15.80
N CYS A 9 2.19 5.87 16.39
CA CYS A 9 3.59 6.22 16.13
C CYS A 9 4.55 5.13 16.61
N PHE A 10 4.28 4.53 17.77
CA PHE A 10 5.10 3.43 18.31
C PHE A 10 5.10 2.20 17.41
N PHE A 11 3.94 1.84 16.83
CA PHE A 11 3.86 0.76 15.85
C PHE A 11 4.75 1.03 14.64
N VAL A 12 4.67 2.24 14.07
CA VAL A 12 5.49 2.61 12.90
C VAL A 12 6.98 2.64 13.25
N GLY A 13 7.35 3.23 14.39
CA GLY A 13 8.73 3.24 14.88
C GLY A 13 9.28 1.83 15.10
N SER A 14 8.46 0.93 15.65
CA SER A 14 8.82 -0.49 15.85
C SER A 14 9.03 -1.20 14.51
N ALA A 15 8.14 -1.00 13.54
CA ALA A 15 8.28 -1.59 12.20
C ALA A 15 9.59 -1.15 11.52
N ILE A 16 9.92 0.14 11.58
CA ILE A 16 11.18 0.68 11.05
C ILE A 16 12.38 0.11 11.81
N PHE A 17 12.31 0.05 13.14
CA PHE A 17 13.39 -0.48 13.98
C PHE A 17 13.69 -1.94 13.65
N PHE A 18 12.69 -2.81 13.62
CA PHE A 18 12.88 -4.23 13.28
C PHE A 18 13.40 -4.42 11.86
N ALA A 19 12.91 -3.64 10.90
CA ALA A 19 13.41 -3.68 9.53
C ALA A 19 14.88 -3.22 9.43
N GLU A 20 15.29 -2.21 10.20
CA GLU A 20 16.69 -1.77 10.28
C GLU A 20 17.57 -2.84 10.92
N VAL A 21 17.13 -3.46 12.02
CA VAL A 21 17.87 -4.56 12.69
C VAL A 21 18.04 -5.74 11.73
N ALA A 22 16.98 -6.17 11.05
CA ALA A 22 17.03 -7.27 10.09
C ALA A 22 17.97 -6.95 8.91
N ARG A 23 17.99 -5.69 8.44
CA ARG A 23 18.92 -5.22 7.40
C ARG A 23 20.37 -5.16 7.91
N ALA A 24 20.59 -4.65 9.11
CA ALA A 24 21.92 -4.51 9.73
C ALA A 24 22.58 -5.88 9.95
N ASN A 25 21.79 -6.87 10.35
CA ASN A 25 22.22 -8.27 10.48
C ASN A 25 22.28 -9.02 9.14
N LYS A 26 22.07 -8.35 8.01
CA LYS A 26 22.06 -8.91 6.63
C LYS A 26 21.04 -10.03 6.40
N TRP A 27 20.01 -10.15 7.24
CA TRP A 27 18.92 -11.13 7.04
C TRP A 27 18.07 -10.78 5.81
N VAL A 28 17.92 -9.49 5.53
CA VAL A 28 17.19 -8.96 4.38
C VAL A 28 18.00 -7.89 3.66
N SER A 29 17.85 -7.81 2.33
CA SER A 29 18.40 -6.71 1.54
C SER A 29 17.65 -5.41 1.82
N GLY A 30 18.28 -4.25 1.62
CA GLY A 30 17.65 -2.93 1.87
C GLY A 30 16.30 -2.76 1.17
N GLU A 31 16.20 -3.18 -0.10
CA GLU A 31 14.94 -3.14 -0.86
C GLU A 31 13.84 -4.01 -0.24
N ARG A 32 14.19 -5.20 0.28
CA ARG A 32 13.24 -6.09 0.94
C ARG A 32 12.80 -5.52 2.29
N ALA A 33 13.73 -4.97 3.07
CA ALA A 33 13.42 -4.29 4.33
C ALA A 33 12.41 -3.14 4.09
N ARG A 34 12.66 -2.32 3.07
CA ARG A 34 11.76 -1.22 2.68
C ARG A 34 10.35 -1.69 2.30
N LYS A 35 10.24 -2.77 1.51
CA LYS A 35 8.93 -3.32 1.12
C LYS A 35 8.22 -4.01 2.30
N ILE A 36 8.95 -4.61 3.23
CA ILE A 36 8.37 -5.11 4.50
C ILE A 36 7.78 -3.95 5.32
N ILE A 37 8.49 -2.81 5.43
CA ILE A 37 7.96 -1.61 6.09
C ILE A 37 6.67 -1.14 5.40
N HIS A 38 6.63 -1.08 4.06
CA HIS A 38 5.43 -0.71 3.31
C HIS A 38 4.24 -1.63 3.61
N ILE A 39 4.44 -2.95 3.64
CA ILE A 39 3.38 -3.92 3.98
C ILE A 39 2.88 -3.66 5.41
N LEU A 40 3.78 -3.56 6.39
CA LEU A 40 3.41 -3.38 7.79
C LEU A 40 2.66 -2.06 8.02
N ILE A 41 3.16 -0.95 7.45
CA ILE A 41 2.53 0.35 7.58
C ILE A 41 1.21 0.40 6.78
N GLY A 42 1.11 -0.26 5.63
CA GLY A 42 -0.13 -0.33 4.85
C GLY A 42 -1.23 -1.09 5.58
N VAL A 43 -0.91 -2.27 6.16
CA VAL A 43 -1.85 -3.03 6.99
C VAL A 43 -2.27 -2.23 8.23
N TRP A 44 -1.30 -1.61 8.90
CA TRP A 44 -1.60 -0.74 10.04
C TRP A 44 -2.49 0.43 9.65
N GLY A 45 -2.16 1.09 8.54
CA GLY A 45 -2.90 2.18 7.93
C GLY A 45 -4.35 1.80 7.65
N ALA A 46 -4.58 0.62 7.07
CA ALA A 46 -5.91 0.11 6.78
C ALA A 46 -6.77 -0.10 8.04
N TRP A 47 -6.14 -0.33 9.18
CA TRP A 47 -6.82 -0.49 10.47
C TRP A 47 -7.09 0.83 11.20
N LEU A 48 -6.43 1.92 10.82
CA LEU A 48 -6.54 3.20 11.52
C LEU A 48 -7.96 3.78 11.57
N PRO A 49 -8.80 3.74 10.51
CA PRO A 49 -10.15 4.32 10.56
C PRO A 49 -11.04 3.71 11.65
N LEU A 50 -10.82 2.43 11.98
CA LEU A 50 -11.55 1.73 13.04
C LEU A 50 -11.18 2.23 14.45
N TRP A 51 -10.06 2.93 14.58
CA TRP A 51 -9.46 3.28 15.87
C TRP A 51 -9.22 4.76 16.09
N LEU A 52 -9.04 5.52 15.00
CA LEU A 52 -8.72 6.94 14.99
C LEU A 52 -9.75 7.72 14.16
N GLY A 53 -10.13 8.91 14.64
CA GLY A 53 -10.88 9.84 13.81
C GLY A 53 -10.03 10.40 12.67
N TRP A 54 -10.67 10.79 11.57
CA TRP A 54 -10.01 11.29 10.34
C TRP A 54 -8.99 12.41 10.59
N ARG A 55 -9.27 13.33 11.53
CA ARG A 55 -8.31 14.38 11.92
C ARG A 55 -7.01 13.79 12.50
N SER A 56 -7.12 12.77 13.33
CA SER A 56 -5.96 12.07 13.91
C SER A 56 -5.18 11.30 12.84
N ILE A 57 -5.86 10.71 11.86
CA ILE A 57 -5.23 10.03 10.71
C ILE A 57 -4.44 11.04 9.86
N ILE A 58 -5.01 12.21 9.59
CA ILE A 58 -4.32 13.30 8.86
C ILE A 58 -3.09 13.78 9.65
N VAL A 59 -3.24 14.04 10.95
CA VAL A 59 -2.11 14.44 11.82
C VAL A 59 -1.01 13.37 11.82
N LEU A 60 -1.38 12.09 11.93
CA LEU A 60 -0.43 10.99 11.85
C LEU A 60 0.28 10.96 10.49
N GLY A 61 -0.46 11.13 9.38
CA GLY A 61 0.13 11.23 8.04
C GLY A 61 1.14 12.37 7.93
N VAL A 62 0.83 13.55 8.49
CA VAL A 62 1.75 14.70 8.52
C VAL A 62 2.99 14.38 9.38
N MET A 63 2.82 13.77 10.55
CA MET A 63 3.93 13.34 11.41
C MET A 63 4.83 12.32 10.69
N LEU A 64 4.24 11.37 9.95
CA LEU A 64 4.99 10.40 9.16
C LEU A 64 5.74 11.08 8.01
N PHE A 65 5.12 12.01 7.30
CA PHE A 65 5.79 12.78 6.25
C PHE A 65 6.99 13.56 6.79
N ILE A 66 6.82 14.28 7.91
CA ILE A 66 7.91 15.01 8.57
C ILE A 66 8.98 14.04 9.07
N GLY A 67 8.59 12.91 9.65
CA GLY A 67 9.52 11.88 10.12
C GLY A 67 10.37 11.29 9.00
N VAL A 68 9.76 10.99 7.84
CA VAL A 68 10.46 10.55 6.63
C VAL A 68 11.39 11.64 6.12
N TYR A 69 10.94 12.90 6.10
CA TYR A 69 11.77 14.04 5.70
C TYR A 69 13.01 14.21 6.58
N ILE A 70 12.84 14.19 7.90
CA ILE A 70 13.95 14.29 8.85
C ILE A 70 14.88 13.09 8.68
N ALA A 71 14.33 11.87 8.62
CA ALA A 71 15.13 10.66 8.42
C ALA A 71 15.97 10.75 7.15
N ASN A 72 15.37 11.22 6.04
CA ASN A 72 16.04 11.37 4.76
C ASN A 72 17.09 12.49 4.76
N HIS A 73 16.80 13.63 5.36
CA HIS A 73 17.75 14.74 5.47
C HIS A 73 18.96 14.39 6.34
N MET A 74 18.72 13.68 7.45
CA MET A 74 19.75 13.27 8.41
C MET A 74 20.42 11.93 8.05
N LYS A 75 20.04 11.29 6.93
CA LYS A 75 20.53 9.96 6.51
C LYS A 75 20.34 8.87 7.58
N LEU A 76 19.26 8.97 8.36
CA LEU A 76 18.89 8.00 9.39
C LEU A 76 18.23 6.77 8.75
N PHE A 77 18.54 5.58 9.28
CA PHE A 77 17.97 4.29 8.83
C PHE A 77 18.24 3.96 7.35
N LYS A 78 19.24 3.10 7.11
CA LYS A 78 19.59 2.64 5.75
C LYS A 78 18.54 1.71 5.15
N SER A 79 17.60 1.20 5.95
CA SER A 79 16.42 0.42 5.49
C SER A 79 15.42 1.28 4.73
N ILE A 80 15.37 2.58 5.02
CA ILE A 80 14.56 3.57 4.30
C ILE A 80 15.31 3.97 3.01
N HIS A 81 16.60 4.26 3.13
CA HIS A 81 17.47 4.76 2.05
C HIS A 81 18.09 3.70 1.13
N SER A 82 17.30 2.83 0.50
CA SER A 82 17.90 1.74 -0.30
C SER A 82 18.97 2.26 -1.30
N ILE A 83 20.10 1.54 -1.31
CA ILE A 83 21.43 1.92 -1.80
C ILE A 83 21.37 2.81 -3.07
N GLY A 84 21.67 4.11 -2.92
CA GLY A 84 22.07 4.98 -4.03
C GLY A 84 21.05 5.99 -4.55
N ARG A 85 19.77 5.95 -4.16
CA ARG A 85 18.77 6.98 -4.52
C ARG A 85 17.72 7.16 -3.43
N SER A 86 17.58 8.37 -2.87
CA SER A 86 16.37 8.78 -2.15
C SER A 86 15.19 8.59 -3.08
N THR A 87 14.30 7.63 -2.80
CA THR A 87 13.14 7.44 -3.67
C THR A 87 12.03 8.38 -3.27
N ILE A 88 11.56 9.19 -4.22
CA ILE A 88 10.40 10.08 -4.07
C ILE A 88 9.20 9.32 -3.46
N GLY A 89 9.08 8.02 -3.75
CA GLY A 89 8.05 7.12 -3.23
C GLY A 89 7.89 7.08 -1.70
N GLU A 90 8.97 7.27 -0.93
CA GLU A 90 8.90 7.28 0.54
C GLU A 90 8.12 8.48 1.09
N TYR A 91 8.20 9.62 0.41
CA TYR A 91 7.42 10.81 0.73
C TYR A 91 5.99 10.70 0.22
N ILE A 92 5.81 10.01 -0.90
CA ILE A 92 4.49 9.83 -1.52
C ILE A 92 3.59 8.99 -0.63
N PHE A 93 4.09 7.95 0.04
CA PHE A 93 3.26 7.08 0.88
C PHE A 93 2.44 7.85 1.94
N PRO A 94 3.05 8.64 2.85
CA PRO A 94 2.29 9.41 3.84
C PRO A 94 1.44 10.51 3.18
N LEU A 95 1.85 11.05 2.03
CA LEU A 95 1.05 12.03 1.29
C LEU A 95 -0.24 11.41 0.74
N SER A 96 -0.16 10.22 0.13
CA SER A 96 -1.32 9.47 -0.34
C SER A 96 -2.28 9.16 0.81
N MET A 97 -1.75 8.75 1.96
CA MET A 97 -2.55 8.54 3.17
C MET A 97 -3.32 9.80 3.58
N ILE A 98 -2.67 10.98 3.59
CA ILE A 98 -3.32 12.27 3.90
C ILE A 98 -4.44 12.56 2.90
N VAL A 99 -4.15 12.45 1.60
CA VAL A 99 -5.12 12.75 0.52
C VAL A 99 -6.34 11.84 0.62
N LEU A 100 -6.14 10.53 0.80
CA LEU A 100 -7.22 9.56 0.96
C LEU A 100 -8.09 9.87 2.18
N ALA A 101 -7.47 10.22 3.31
CA ALA A 101 -8.18 10.56 4.55
C ALA A 101 -8.98 11.87 4.43
N ILE A 102 -8.54 12.81 3.58
CA ILE A 102 -9.26 14.05 3.33
C ILE A 102 -10.48 13.80 2.43
N LEU A 103 -10.30 13.06 1.33
CA LEU A 103 -11.26 12.97 0.23
C LEU A 103 -12.38 11.95 0.46
N PHE A 104 -12.07 10.73 0.91
CA PHE A 104 -13.05 9.64 0.91
C PHE A 104 -13.77 9.50 2.26
N ARG A 105 -13.04 9.62 3.38
CA ARG A 105 -13.56 9.51 4.76
C ARG A 105 -14.52 8.32 4.98
N ASP A 106 -14.28 7.23 4.26
CA ASP A 106 -14.99 5.96 4.37
C ASP A 106 -13.97 4.91 4.79
N GLU A 107 -14.29 4.17 5.85
CA GLU A 107 -13.37 3.24 6.50
C GLU A 107 -12.93 2.12 5.56
N ILE A 108 -13.86 1.58 4.76
CA ILE A 108 -13.60 0.45 3.87
C ILE A 108 -12.83 0.91 2.64
N ILE A 109 -13.21 2.05 2.04
CA ILE A 109 -12.51 2.61 0.89
C ILE A 109 -11.07 2.99 1.27
N PHE A 110 -10.90 3.65 2.41
CA PHE A 110 -9.57 4.02 2.92
C PHE A 110 -8.73 2.77 3.21
N ALA A 111 -9.31 1.76 3.85
CA ALA A 111 -8.61 0.51 4.15
C ALA A 111 -8.15 -0.20 2.87
N ALA A 112 -9.03 -0.35 1.88
CA ALA A 112 -8.70 -0.96 0.60
C ALA A 112 -7.55 -0.21 -0.10
N ALA A 113 -7.64 1.12 -0.18
CA ALA A 113 -6.58 1.94 -0.79
C ALA A 113 -5.23 1.80 -0.06
N MET A 114 -5.23 1.76 1.28
CA MET A 114 -4.00 1.53 2.05
C MET A 114 -3.43 0.13 1.86
N LEU A 115 -4.28 -0.89 1.70
CA LEU A 115 -3.86 -2.26 1.41
C LEU A 115 -3.29 -2.39 -0.01
N GLU A 116 -3.84 -1.70 -1.02
CA GLU A 116 -3.23 -1.66 -2.35
C GLU A 116 -1.83 -1.04 -2.31
N LEU A 117 -1.71 0.09 -1.61
CA LEU A 117 -0.46 0.83 -1.48
C LEU A 117 0.63 0.06 -0.71
N GLY A 118 0.25 -0.71 0.32
CA GLY A 118 1.21 -1.44 1.15
C GLY A 118 1.36 -2.92 0.80
N VAL A 119 0.24 -3.65 0.72
CA VAL A 119 0.22 -5.11 0.58
C VAL A 119 0.37 -5.53 -0.88
N ALA A 120 -0.45 -5.02 -1.80
CA ALA A 120 -0.38 -5.43 -3.20
C ALA A 120 0.98 -5.06 -3.83
N ASP A 121 1.40 -3.80 -3.69
CA ASP A 121 2.73 -3.34 -4.14
C ASP A 121 3.88 -4.08 -3.41
N GLY A 122 3.78 -4.20 -2.08
CA GLY A 122 4.79 -4.85 -1.26
C GLY A 122 5.03 -6.31 -1.66
N LEU A 123 3.95 -7.08 -1.80
CA LEU A 123 4.01 -8.49 -2.22
C LEU A 123 4.52 -8.63 -3.64
N ALA A 124 4.05 -7.78 -4.57
CA ALA A 124 4.51 -7.78 -5.96
C ALA A 124 6.03 -7.59 -6.06
N ALA A 125 6.59 -6.68 -5.26
CA ALA A 125 8.03 -6.46 -5.20
C ALA A 125 8.77 -7.66 -4.57
N VAL A 126 8.27 -8.22 -3.46
CA VAL A 126 8.91 -9.36 -2.78
C VAL A 126 8.92 -10.61 -3.66
N ILE A 127 7.78 -10.96 -4.26
CA ILE A 127 7.66 -12.13 -5.13
C ILE A 127 8.38 -11.89 -6.47
N GLY A 128 8.20 -10.71 -7.07
CA GLY A 128 8.83 -10.35 -8.34
C GLY A 128 10.36 -10.36 -8.28
N THR A 129 10.96 -9.87 -7.18
CA THR A 129 12.42 -9.89 -7.02
C THR A 129 12.98 -11.28 -6.70
N ARG A 130 12.20 -12.13 -6.00
CA ARG A 130 12.62 -13.48 -5.62
C ARG A 130 12.48 -14.49 -6.78
N TYR A 131 11.33 -14.50 -7.46
CA TYR A 131 10.98 -15.51 -8.45
C TYR A 131 10.97 -14.97 -9.89
N GLY A 132 10.80 -13.65 -10.07
CA GLY A 132 10.62 -13.03 -11.38
C GLY A 132 11.87 -12.83 -12.22
N LYS A 133 13.07 -13.21 -11.75
CA LYS A 133 14.36 -12.90 -12.42
C LYS A 133 14.45 -13.38 -13.87
N LYS A 134 13.82 -14.52 -14.20
CA LYS A 134 13.81 -15.12 -15.54
C LYS A 134 12.60 -14.71 -16.40
N THR A 135 11.61 -14.04 -15.81
CA THR A 135 10.35 -13.67 -16.47
C THR A 135 10.18 -12.15 -16.45
N THR A 136 11.22 -11.42 -16.82
CA THR A 136 11.19 -9.96 -16.80
C THR A 136 10.91 -9.35 -18.16
N PHE A 137 10.22 -8.22 -18.16
CA PHE A 137 9.94 -7.41 -19.33
C PHE A 137 10.20 -5.94 -19.00
N LYS A 138 10.12 -5.07 -20.01
CA LYS A 138 10.32 -3.62 -19.84
C LYS A 138 9.03 -2.87 -20.18
N ILE A 139 8.65 -1.95 -19.31
CA ILE A 139 7.61 -0.94 -19.57
C ILE A 139 8.20 0.42 -19.24
N LEU A 140 8.10 1.38 -20.17
CA LEU A 140 8.65 2.74 -20.03
C LEU A 140 10.13 2.77 -19.59
N GLY A 141 10.92 1.78 -20.02
CA GLY A 141 12.34 1.65 -19.66
C GLY A 141 12.61 0.97 -18.30
N TYR A 142 11.59 0.66 -17.51
CA TYR A 142 11.69 0.01 -16.21
C TYR A 142 11.54 -1.51 -16.32
N LYS A 143 12.38 -2.25 -15.58
CA LYS A 143 12.33 -3.70 -15.51
C LYS A 143 11.20 -4.14 -14.57
N LYS A 144 10.19 -4.82 -15.12
CA LYS A 144 9.07 -5.45 -14.39
C LYS A 144 9.17 -6.98 -14.53
N SER A 145 8.34 -7.72 -13.81
CA SER A 145 8.33 -9.19 -13.86
C SER A 145 6.92 -9.75 -13.86
N TRP A 146 6.68 -10.80 -14.65
CA TRP A 146 5.37 -11.47 -14.72
C TRP A 146 4.89 -11.98 -13.37
N HIS A 147 5.80 -12.52 -12.55
CA HIS A 147 5.48 -12.97 -11.20
C HIS A 147 5.02 -11.81 -10.29
N GLY A 148 5.69 -10.65 -10.37
CA GLY A 148 5.30 -9.45 -9.63
C GLY A 148 3.93 -8.95 -10.07
N THR A 149 3.70 -8.82 -11.38
CA THR A 149 2.42 -8.37 -11.95
C THR A 149 1.27 -9.30 -11.60
N ALA A 150 1.46 -10.63 -11.70
CA ALA A 150 0.45 -11.60 -11.30
C ALA A 150 0.17 -11.54 -9.79
N THR A 151 1.20 -11.34 -8.96
CA THR A 151 1.04 -11.16 -7.51
C THR A 151 0.24 -9.91 -7.19
N PHE A 152 0.57 -8.79 -7.84
CA PHE A 152 -0.16 -7.54 -7.68
C PHE A 152 -1.63 -7.74 -8.04
N PHE A 153 -1.91 -8.27 -9.24
CA PHE A 153 -3.26 -8.51 -9.72
C PHE A 153 -4.07 -9.38 -8.75
N ILE A 154 -3.52 -10.52 -8.30
CA ILE A 154 -4.20 -11.42 -7.36
C ILE A 154 -4.46 -10.72 -6.01
N ALA A 155 -3.47 -9.99 -5.48
CA ALA A 155 -3.63 -9.25 -4.24
C ALA A 155 -4.72 -8.19 -4.36
N SER A 156 -4.73 -7.41 -5.44
CA SER A 156 -5.76 -6.40 -5.70
C SER A 156 -7.15 -7.02 -5.85
N VAL A 157 -7.28 -8.17 -6.52
CA VAL A 157 -8.58 -8.88 -6.61
C VAL A 157 -9.10 -9.22 -5.22
N VAL A 158 -8.25 -9.75 -4.34
CA VAL A 158 -8.63 -10.10 -2.97
C VAL A 158 -9.03 -8.85 -2.16
N ILE A 159 -8.27 -7.77 -2.28
CA ILE A 159 -8.52 -6.50 -1.56
C ILE A 159 -9.84 -5.87 -2.03
N VAL A 160 -10.03 -5.70 -3.34
CA VAL A 160 -11.23 -5.10 -3.93
C VAL A 160 -12.46 -5.96 -3.66
N PHE A 161 -12.34 -7.28 -3.82
CA PHE A 161 -13.44 -8.20 -3.51
C PHE A 161 -13.84 -8.11 -2.04
N GLY A 162 -12.86 -8.13 -1.13
CA GLY A 162 -13.10 -7.96 0.31
C GLY A 162 -13.79 -6.64 0.63
N ALA A 163 -13.36 -5.54 0.01
CA ALA A 163 -13.97 -4.22 0.18
C ALA A 163 -15.43 -4.20 -0.29
N LEU A 164 -15.72 -4.71 -1.48
CA LEU A 164 -17.09 -4.78 -2.00
C LEU A 164 -17.98 -5.70 -1.15
N TYR A 165 -17.44 -6.85 -0.72
CA TYR A 165 -18.14 -7.81 0.14
C TYR A 165 -18.51 -7.19 1.49
N LEU A 166 -17.56 -6.53 2.16
CA LEU A 166 -17.78 -5.92 3.48
C LEU A 166 -18.81 -4.80 3.46
N ARG A 167 -19.01 -4.11 2.33
CA ARG A 167 -20.03 -3.05 2.19
C ARG A 167 -21.43 -3.60 2.04
N ASN A 168 -21.60 -4.73 1.36
CA ASN A 168 -22.91 -5.30 1.06
C ASN A 168 -22.96 -6.82 1.31
N PRO A 169 -22.66 -7.31 2.53
CA PRO A 169 -22.50 -8.73 2.79
C PRO A 169 -23.82 -9.51 2.61
N SER A 170 -24.96 -8.91 2.97
CA SER A 170 -26.29 -9.52 2.83
C SER A 170 -26.70 -9.70 1.37
N ILE A 171 -26.31 -8.80 0.47
CA ILE A 171 -26.64 -8.85 -0.95
C ILE A 171 -25.71 -9.83 -1.69
N ILE A 172 -24.42 -9.80 -1.34
CA ILE A 172 -23.40 -10.60 -2.04
C ILE A 172 -23.42 -12.05 -1.55
N GLY A 173 -23.64 -12.28 -0.25
CA GLY A 173 -23.70 -13.62 0.33
C GLY A 173 -25.01 -14.38 0.10
N SER A 174 -26.07 -13.71 -0.36
CA SER A 174 -27.39 -14.32 -0.52
C SER A 174 -27.64 -14.98 -1.87
N ASN A 175 -26.84 -14.68 -2.90
CA ASN A 175 -27.06 -15.19 -4.26
C ASN A 175 -25.73 -15.46 -4.98
N PHE A 176 -25.62 -16.63 -5.63
CA PHE A 176 -24.45 -16.99 -6.44
C PHE A 176 -24.20 -16.01 -7.59
N VAL A 177 -25.26 -15.44 -8.18
CA VAL A 177 -25.15 -14.44 -9.24
C VAL A 177 -24.51 -13.15 -8.73
N THR A 178 -24.91 -12.65 -7.55
CA THR A 178 -24.31 -11.43 -6.99
C THR A 178 -22.86 -11.66 -6.61
N LEU A 179 -22.52 -12.84 -6.08
CA LEU A 179 -21.13 -13.25 -5.85
C LEU A 179 -20.27 -13.22 -7.13
N LEU A 180 -20.76 -13.80 -8.23
CA LEU A 180 -20.05 -13.79 -9.51
C LEU A 180 -19.90 -12.38 -10.09
N VAL A 181 -20.94 -11.54 -9.97
CA VAL A 181 -20.87 -10.13 -10.39
C VAL A 181 -19.82 -9.37 -9.57
N THR A 182 -19.79 -9.55 -8.25
CA THR A 182 -18.77 -8.93 -7.39
C THR A 182 -17.36 -9.39 -7.75
N LEU A 183 -17.16 -10.68 -8.00
CA LEU A 183 -15.88 -11.21 -8.46
C LEU A 183 -15.47 -10.61 -9.82
N GLY A 184 -16.41 -10.54 -10.77
CA GLY A 184 -16.19 -9.94 -12.09
C GLY A 184 -15.79 -8.47 -12.01
N LEU A 185 -16.48 -7.68 -11.19
CA LEU A 185 -16.15 -6.27 -10.93
C LEU A 185 -14.78 -6.13 -10.26
N SER A 186 -14.47 -7.00 -9.30
CA SER A 186 -13.17 -6.99 -8.60
C SER A 186 -12.02 -7.27 -9.56
N CYS A 187 -12.19 -8.24 -10.48
CA CYS A 187 -11.24 -8.50 -11.55
C CYS A 187 -11.07 -7.29 -12.49
N LEU A 188 -12.17 -6.66 -12.91
CA LEU A 188 -12.14 -5.51 -13.81
C LEU A 188 -11.38 -4.32 -13.19
N ILE A 189 -11.68 -3.99 -11.93
CA ILE A 189 -10.98 -2.92 -11.21
C ILE A 189 -9.49 -3.29 -11.06
N SER A 190 -9.18 -4.52 -10.70
CA SER A 190 -7.80 -4.99 -10.49
C SER A 190 -6.97 -4.99 -11.77
N ILE A 191 -7.58 -5.17 -12.95
CA ILE A 191 -6.91 -4.96 -14.24
C ILE A 191 -6.47 -3.51 -14.37
N GLY A 192 -7.36 -2.56 -14.05
CA GLY A 192 -7.04 -1.12 -14.07
C GLY A 192 -5.95 -0.74 -13.06
N LEU A 193 -6.00 -1.29 -11.85
CA LEU A 193 -4.96 -1.10 -10.83
C LEU A 193 -3.61 -1.67 -11.28
N THR A 194 -3.61 -2.87 -11.86
CA THR A 194 -2.40 -3.51 -12.38
C THR A 194 -1.80 -2.69 -13.54
N ALA A 195 -2.64 -2.17 -14.44
CA ALA A 195 -2.17 -1.29 -15.50
C ALA A 195 -1.55 -0.01 -14.91
N SER A 196 -2.16 0.56 -13.86
CA SER A 196 -1.61 1.71 -13.15
C SER A 196 -0.24 1.41 -12.50
N GLU A 197 -0.08 0.26 -11.84
CA GLU A 197 1.21 -0.18 -11.27
C GLU A 197 2.29 -0.35 -12.34
N LEU A 198 1.93 -0.91 -13.49
CA LEU A 198 2.86 -1.15 -14.59
C LEU A 198 3.37 0.16 -15.21
N ILE A 199 2.49 1.16 -15.34
CA ILE A 199 2.80 2.48 -15.90
C ILE A 199 3.42 3.41 -14.85
N GLY A 200 3.17 3.18 -13.57
CA GLY A 200 3.71 3.95 -12.46
C GLY A 200 5.24 3.92 -12.43
N VAL A 201 5.84 5.08 -12.72
CA VAL A 201 7.28 5.31 -12.66
C VAL A 201 7.62 6.24 -11.51
N HIS A 202 8.82 6.11 -10.95
CA HIS A 202 9.33 6.99 -9.87
C HIS A 202 8.47 7.09 -8.60
N GLY A 203 7.63 6.09 -8.32
CA GLY A 203 6.74 6.10 -7.15
C GLY A 203 5.38 6.75 -7.43
N LEU A 204 5.05 7.11 -8.67
CA LEU A 204 3.72 7.63 -9.04
C LEU A 204 2.60 6.61 -8.79
N ASP A 205 2.92 5.31 -8.91
CA ASP A 205 2.06 4.19 -8.50
C ASP A 205 1.56 4.35 -7.06
N ASN A 206 2.38 4.90 -6.16
CA ASN A 206 1.98 5.14 -4.78
C ASN A 206 0.87 6.21 -4.64
N ILE A 207 0.55 6.99 -5.68
CA ILE A 207 -0.61 7.90 -5.73
C ILE A 207 -1.72 7.28 -6.58
N THR A 208 -1.38 6.83 -7.79
CA THR A 208 -2.37 6.46 -8.79
C THR A 208 -3.10 5.18 -8.42
N VAL A 209 -2.40 4.17 -7.91
CA VAL A 209 -3.01 2.90 -7.50
C VAL A 209 -4.04 3.09 -6.38
N PRO A 210 -3.68 3.63 -5.20
CA PRO A 210 -4.67 3.81 -4.14
C PRO A 210 -5.76 4.82 -4.51
N GLY A 211 -5.44 5.84 -5.31
CA GLY A 211 -6.42 6.81 -5.82
C GLY A 211 -7.46 6.17 -6.73
N ILE A 212 -7.03 5.38 -7.72
CA ILE A 212 -7.95 4.65 -8.63
C ILE A 212 -8.79 3.66 -7.84
N CYS A 213 -8.20 2.92 -6.89
CA CYS A 213 -8.92 1.98 -6.04
C CYS A 213 -10.02 2.71 -5.25
N ALA A 214 -9.67 3.83 -4.62
CA ALA A 214 -10.60 4.60 -3.82
C ALA A 214 -11.74 5.20 -4.67
N VAL A 215 -11.43 5.77 -5.84
CA VAL A 215 -12.44 6.30 -6.78
C VAL A 215 -13.37 5.18 -7.26
N ALA A 216 -12.83 4.04 -7.69
CA ALA A 216 -13.63 2.92 -8.17
C ALA A 216 -14.61 2.42 -7.10
N LEU A 217 -14.14 2.21 -5.87
CA LEU A 217 -14.99 1.78 -4.76
C LEU A 217 -16.01 2.85 -4.34
N TYR A 218 -15.65 4.13 -4.45
CA TYR A 218 -16.56 5.25 -4.16
C TYR A 218 -17.70 5.36 -5.18
N LEU A 219 -17.40 5.14 -6.46
CA LEU A 219 -18.41 5.16 -7.54
C LEU A 219 -19.37 3.97 -7.46
N LEU A 220 -18.92 2.85 -6.89
CA LEU A 220 -19.72 1.64 -6.69
C LEU A 220 -20.42 1.59 -5.33
N ARG A 221 -20.60 2.75 -4.69
CA ARG A 221 -21.25 2.86 -3.38
C ARG A 221 -22.75 2.71 -3.37
#